data_AF-A0A1M6TII6-F1
#
_entry.id   AF-A0A1M6TII6-F1
#
_cell.length_a   1.000
_cell.length_b   1.000
_cell.length_c   1.000
_cell.angle_alpha   90.00
_cell.angle_beta   90.00
_cell.angle_gamma   90.00
#
_symmetry.space_group_name_H-M   'P 1'
#
loop_
_entity.id
_entity.type
_entity.pdbx_description
1 polymer ?
#
loop_
_entity_poly.entity_id
_entity_poly.type
_entity_poly.pdbx_seq_one_letter_code
_entity_poly.pdbx_strand_id
1 'polypeptide(L)' 'MTRLLLYILPGFLLDVLLLLAHMFLVSEAVQAAGWYNVLLPLIQILAIVIPCVIYYIKMPPGQDTRP' A
#
# COMPACT_ATOMS: atom_id res chain seq x y z
N MET A 1 13.24 12.56 -5.90
CA MET A 1 12.86 12.19 -4.51
C MET A 1 11.45 12.62 -4.12
N THR A 2 11.06 13.90 -4.23
CA THR A 2 9.72 14.39 -3.82
C THR A 2 8.54 13.78 -4.61
N ARG A 3 8.75 13.47 -5.89
CA ARG A 3 7.72 12.84 -6.74
C ARG A 3 7.39 11.41 -6.29
N LEU A 4 8.39 10.60 -5.96
CA LEU A 4 8.18 9.23 -5.42
C LEU A 4 7.30 9.27 -4.16
N LEU A 5 7.59 10.20 -3.24
CA LEU A 5 6.81 10.41 -2.02
C LEU A 5 5.33 10.72 -2.29
N LEU A 6 5.03 11.55 -3.30
CA LEU A 6 3.65 11.84 -3.71
C LEU A 6 2.92 10.60 -4.24
N TYR A 7 3.62 9.69 -4.91
CA TYR A 7 3.02 8.45 -5.42
C TYR A 7 2.86 7.37 -4.34
N ILE A 8 3.69 7.38 -3.29
CA ILE A 8 3.56 6.46 -2.14
C ILE A 8 2.45 6.91 -1.18
N LEU A 9 2.18 8.22 -1.10
CA LEU A 9 1.13 8.80 -0.24
C LEU A 9 -0.22 8.06 -0.28
N PRO A 10 -0.83 7.78 -1.45
CA PRO A 10 -2.10 7.04 -1.50
C PRO A 10 -1.99 5.60 -0.98
N GLY A 11 -0.85 4.93 -1.21
CA GLY A 11 -0.60 3.58 -0.69
C GLY A 11 -0.50 3.57 0.84
N PHE A 12 0.20 4.56 1.40
CA PHE A 12 0.31 4.74 2.85
C PHE A 12 -1.04 5.09 3.49
N LEU A 13 -1.82 5.97 2.85
CA LEU A 13 -3.15 6.33 3.34
C LEU A 13 -4.10 5.12 3.34
N LEU A 14 -4.02 4.28 2.31
CA LEU A 14 -4.82 3.06 2.23
C LEU A 14 -4.40 2.02 3.29
N ASP A 15 -3.10 1.91 3.59
CA ASP A 15 -2.58 1.06 4.66
C ASP A 15 -3.11 1.49 6.04
N VAL A 16 -3.03 2.80 6.35
CA VAL A 16 -3.56 3.36 7.60
C VAL A 16 -5.07 3.11 7.73
N LEU A 17 -5.84 3.27 6.64
CA LEU A 17 -7.26 2.99 6.63
C LEU A 17 -7.56 1.50 6.86
N LEU A 18 -6.77 0.60 6.28
CA LEU A 18 -6.91 -0.84 6.51
C LEU A 18 -6.64 -1.21 7.97
N LEU A 19 -5.65 -0.57 8.58
CA LEU A 19 -5.28 -0.81 9.97
C LEU A 19 -6.36 -0.30 10.93
N LEU A 20 -6.95 0.87 10.64
CA LEU A 20 -8.15 1.33 11.35
C LEU A 20 -9.34 0.39 11.16
N ALA A 21 -9.58 -0.08 9.93
CA ALA A 21 -10.68 -0.99 9.64
C ALA A 21 -10.52 -2.31 10.39
N HIS A 22 -9.29 -2.85 10.43
CA HIS A 22 -8.93 -4.01 11.22
C HIS A 22 -9.25 -3.82 12.71
N MET A 23 -8.89 -2.67 13.28
CA MET A 23 -9.06 -2.39 14.70
C MET A 23 -10.53 -2.14 15.12
N PHE A 24 -11.32 -1.48 14.27
CA PHE A 24 -12.66 -1.00 14.66
C PHE A 24 -13.83 -1.71 13.97
N LEU A 25 -13.64 -2.27 12.77
CA LEU A 25 -14.74 -2.89 12.00
C LEU A 25 -14.68 -4.42 11.96
N VAL A 26 -13.50 -5.03 12.16
CA VAL A 26 -13.34 -6.47 12.08
C VAL A 26 -13.58 -7.10 13.44
N SER A 27 -14.49 -8.08 13.50
CA SER A 27 -14.81 -8.78 14.74
C SER A 27 -13.67 -9.69 15.19
N GLU A 28 -13.56 -9.91 16.50
CA GLU A 28 -12.52 -10.76 17.10
C GLU A 28 -12.53 -12.18 16.52
N ALA A 29 -13.70 -12.71 16.17
CA ALA A 29 -13.83 -14.03 15.53
C ALA A 29 -13.14 -14.09 14.15
N VAL A 30 -13.15 -13.00 13.40
CA VAL A 30 -12.46 -12.88 12.10
C VAL A 30 -10.97 -12.62 12.30
N GLN A 31 -10.58 -11.82 13.30
CA GLN A 31 -9.17 -11.59 13.64
C GLN A 31 -8.47 -12.87 14.12
N ALA A 32 -9.17 -13.75 14.82
CA ALA A 32 -8.67 -15.05 15.25
C ALA A 32 -8.59 -16.07 14.09
N ALA A 33 -9.21 -15.80 12.95
CA ALA A 33 -9.18 -16.70 11.82
C ALA A 33 -7.81 -16.69 11.14
N GLY A 34 -7.18 -17.85 11.02
CA GLY A 34 -5.83 -17.98 10.48
C GLY A 34 -5.67 -17.43 9.04
N TRP A 35 -6.71 -17.51 8.22
CA TRP A 35 -6.70 -16.95 6.87
C TRP A 35 -6.59 -15.41 6.87
N TYR A 36 -7.22 -14.76 7.84
CA TYR A 36 -7.27 -13.31 7.91
C TYR A 36 -5.90 -12.73 8.32
N ASN A 37 -5.19 -13.41 9.21
CA ASN A 37 -3.83 -13.05 9.63
C ASN A 37 -2.79 -13.16 8.51
N VAL A 38 -3.06 -13.96 7.46
CA VAL A 38 -2.22 -14.03 6.25
C VAL A 38 -2.67 -13.00 5.21
N LEU A 39 -3.98 -12.81 5.07
CA LEU A 39 -4.58 -11.95 4.05
C LEU A 39 -4.34 -10.46 4.33
N LEU A 40 -4.45 -10.02 5.59
CA LEU A 40 -4.22 -8.63 5.99
C LEU A 40 -2.83 -8.11 5.59
N PRO A 41 -1.70 -8.72 6.02
CA PRO A 41 -0.37 -8.23 5.66
C PRO A 41 -0.11 -8.33 4.14
N LEU A 42 -0.70 -9.31 3.45
CA LEU A 42 -0.60 -9.42 1.99
C LEU A 42 -1.21 -8.19 1.30
N ILE A 43 -2.38 -7.75 1.75
CA ILE A 43 -3.04 -6.54 1.21
C ILE A 43 -2.22 -5.29 1.55
N GLN A 44 -1.65 -5.19 2.75
CA GLN A 44 -0.79 -4.07 3.13
C GLN A 44 0.45 -3.97 2.23
N ILE A 45 1.12 -5.09 1.95
CA ILE A 45 2.26 -5.12 1.02
C ILE A 45 1.83 -4.66 -0.37
N LEU A 46 0.69 -5.16 -0.88
CA LEU A 46 0.18 -4.74 -2.19
C LEU A 46 -0.17 -3.26 -2.24
N ALA A 47 -0.72 -2.69 -1.16
CA ALA A 47 -1.03 -1.27 -1.06
C ALA A 47 0.21 -0.37 -1.23
N ILE A 48 1.39 -0.85 -0.82
CA ILE A 48 2.66 -0.13 -0.96
C ILE A 48 3.32 -0.44 -2.31
N VAL A 49 3.33 -1.69 -2.74
CA VAL A 49 4.02 -2.15 -3.95
C VAL A 49 3.37 -1.61 -5.22
N ILE A 50 2.03 -1.59 -5.30
CA ILE A 50 1.29 -1.12 -6.48
C ILE A 50 1.65 0.33 -6.85
N PRO A 51 1.59 1.33 -5.94
CA PRO A 51 2.01 2.70 -6.26
C PRO A 51 3.48 2.81 -6.67
N CYS A 52 4.38 2.02 -6.07
CA CYS A 52 5.78 1.95 -6.48
C CYS A 52 5.95 1.43 -7.91
N VAL A 53 5.21 0.39 -8.29
CA VAL A 53 5.21 -0.15 -9.65
C VAL A 53 4.62 0.87 -10.64
N ILE A 54 3.51 1.52 -10.29
CA ILE A 54 2.91 2.58 -11.12
C ILE A 54 3.91 3.72 -11.34
N TYR A 55 4.62 4.14 -10.29
CA TYR A 55 5.67 5.15 -10.40
C TYR A 55 6.78 4.70 -11.36
N TYR A 56 7.28 3.47 -11.21
CA TYR A 56 8.34 2.93 -12.06
C TYR A 56 7.93 2.85 -13.54
N ILE A 57 6.68 2.45 -13.82
CA ILE A 57 6.14 2.41 -15.18
C ILE A 57 5.98 3.82 -15.76
N LYS A 58 5.48 4.77 -14.97
CA LYS A 58 5.22 6.15 -15.43
C LYS A 58 6.49 7.01 -15.51
N MET A 59 7.49 6.71 -14.69
CA MET A 59 8.78 7.41 -14.64
C MET A 59 9.90 6.37 -14.67
N PRO A 60 10.15 5.73 -15.83
CA PRO A 60 11.21 4.77 -15.95
C PRO A 60 12.57 5.43 -15.65
N PRO A 61 13.48 4.72 -14.95
CA PRO A 61 14.78 5.26 -14.58
C PRO A 61 15.54 5.70 -15.84
N GLY A 62 16.06 6.93 -15.82
CA GLY A 62 16.80 7.52 -16.95
C GLY A 62 16.02 8.53 -17.80
N GLN A 63 14.75 8.83 -17.49
CA GLN A 63 13.99 9.89 -18.17
C GLN A 63 13.95 11.25 -17.45
N ASP A 64 14.61 11.39 -16.30
CA ASP A 64 14.73 12.66 -15.56
C ASP A 64 15.60 13.73 -16.27
N THR A 65 16.14 13.43 -17.46
CA THR A 65 17.05 14.32 -18.21
C THR A 65 16.52 14.80 -19.56
N ARG A 66 15.25 14.55 -19.92
CA ARG A 66 14.68 15.19 -21.11
C ARG A 66 14.18 16.60 -20.74
N PRO A 67 14.68 17.67 -21.41
CA PRO A 67 14.25 19.04 -21.19
C PRO A 67 12.76 19.24 -21.49
#